data_AF-A0A2N7GBS2-F1
#
_entry.id   AF-A0A2N7GBS2-F1
#
_cell.length_a   1.000
_cell.length_b   1.000
_cell.length_c   1.000
_cell.angle_alpha   90.00
_cell.angle_beta   90.00
_cell.angle_gamma   90.00
#
_symmetry.space_group_name_H-M   'P 1'
#
loop_
_entity.id
_entity.type
_entity.pdbx_description
1 polymer ?
#
loop_
_entity_poly.entity_id
_entity_poly.type
_entity_poly.pdbx_seq_one_letter_code
_entity_poly.pdbx_strand_id
1 'polypeptide(L)'
;MATADSNVVTPFTTMAKARGITTAELAAELNISVDVVSSDYVSAKDTPSSARDAKVAHALARSLVNELPTNFVDLDGESLRTSSNSIKTAIDSYENSNGADSLNTVDFVLNGATVTNETVISDLKSYLVGDSPTRWHFVSMNTSYATGEGVFMIEFGEDTYDIAQGDAWEYGNSYSIDGNDLIVDGADFTREKFEGKTWHFIIDDSQTQTPDPMLLEITFNANGSTSTIYGNSEETGTWDLSDGNLTIDDGAGDVAEFSYVLNSSHLMVMIELDRDFNGSVDAYSLATQDKNLAQSIVDKWVK
;
A
#
# COMPACT_ATOMS: atom_id res chain seq x y z
N MET A 1 6.39 -25.18 -9.17
CA MET A 1 5.90 -26.13 -10.19
C MET A 1 5.02 -27.17 -9.51
N ALA A 2 3.72 -27.17 -9.83
CA ALA A 2 2.67 -28.04 -9.28
C ALA A 2 2.85 -29.50 -9.72
N THR A 3 2.44 -30.46 -8.88
CA THR A 3 2.28 -31.86 -9.28
C THR A 3 1.01 -32.03 -10.10
N ALA A 4 0.94 -33.12 -10.88
CA ALA A 4 -0.02 -33.35 -11.97
C ALA A 4 -1.53 -33.30 -11.63
N ASP A 5 -1.91 -33.13 -10.35
CA ASP A 5 -3.30 -33.14 -9.88
C ASP A 5 -3.85 -31.76 -9.48
N SER A 6 -3.09 -30.68 -9.67
CA SER A 6 -3.58 -29.30 -9.47
C SER A 6 -2.97 -28.32 -10.48
N ASN A 7 -3.81 -27.56 -11.17
CA ASN A 7 -3.38 -26.47 -12.06
C ASN A 7 -2.96 -25.21 -11.29
N VAL A 8 -3.09 -25.19 -9.96
CA VAL A 8 -2.87 -24.01 -9.11
C VAL A 8 -1.90 -24.37 -7.99
N VAL A 9 -0.95 -23.48 -7.69
CA VAL A 9 -0.08 -23.61 -6.51
C VAL A 9 -0.76 -22.94 -5.33
N THR A 10 -1.20 -23.75 -4.38
CA THR A 10 -1.86 -23.32 -3.14
C THR A 10 -1.14 -23.90 -1.91
N PRO A 11 -1.33 -23.35 -0.69
CA PRO A 11 -0.81 -23.96 0.53
C PRO A 11 -1.17 -25.44 0.67
N PHE A 12 -2.37 -25.85 0.22
CA PHE A 12 -2.80 -27.24 0.21
C PHE A 12 -1.95 -28.12 -0.71
N THR A 13 -1.70 -27.68 -1.94
CA THR A 13 -0.85 -28.45 -2.87
C THR A 13 0.60 -28.53 -2.41
N THR A 14 1.12 -27.47 -1.78
CA THR A 14 2.45 -27.44 -1.17
C THR A 14 2.53 -28.44 -0.02
N MET A 15 1.52 -28.46 0.86
CA MET A 15 1.45 -29.39 1.98
C MET A 15 1.30 -30.85 1.52
N ALA A 16 0.41 -31.13 0.55
CA ALA A 16 0.23 -32.46 -0.01
C ALA A 16 1.56 -32.99 -0.57
N LYS A 17 2.29 -32.15 -1.31
CA LYS A 17 3.62 -32.46 -1.85
C LYS A 17 4.67 -32.70 -0.75
N ALA A 18 4.72 -31.83 0.27
CA ALA A 18 5.64 -31.98 1.40
C ALA A 18 5.43 -33.30 2.16
N ARG A 19 4.17 -33.77 2.19
CA ARG A 19 3.76 -35.01 2.87
C ARG A 19 3.80 -36.24 1.99
N GLY A 20 4.06 -36.09 0.69
CA GLY A 20 4.02 -37.21 -0.27
C GLY A 20 2.65 -37.85 -0.44
N ILE A 21 1.57 -37.08 -0.24
CA ILE A 21 0.18 -37.51 -0.43
C ILE A 21 -0.50 -36.72 -1.56
N THR A 22 -1.65 -37.19 -2.00
CA THR A 22 -2.50 -36.48 -2.96
C THR A 22 -3.26 -35.34 -2.31
N THR A 23 -3.67 -34.34 -3.10
CA THR A 23 -4.56 -33.26 -2.62
C THR A 23 -5.90 -33.80 -2.16
N ALA A 24 -6.40 -34.89 -2.75
CA ALA A 24 -7.64 -35.55 -2.33
C ALA A 24 -7.51 -36.20 -0.95
N GLU A 25 -6.39 -36.90 -0.68
CA GLU A 25 -6.12 -37.45 0.66
C GLU A 25 -6.00 -36.35 1.71
N LEU A 26 -5.33 -35.24 1.37
CA LEU A 26 -5.23 -34.09 2.24
C LEU A 26 -6.59 -33.45 2.53
N ALA A 27 -7.42 -33.26 1.49
CA ALA A 27 -8.77 -32.71 1.62
C ALA A 27 -9.64 -33.57 2.54
N ALA A 28 -9.56 -34.89 2.39
CA ALA A 28 -10.25 -35.85 3.23
C ALA A 28 -9.80 -35.77 4.70
N GLU A 29 -8.49 -35.65 4.96
CA GLU A 29 -7.95 -35.49 6.33
C GLU A 29 -8.46 -34.20 6.98
N LEU A 30 -8.50 -33.10 6.23
CA LEU A 30 -8.95 -31.81 6.73
C LEU A 30 -10.49 -31.70 6.77
N ASN A 31 -11.23 -32.68 6.24
CA ASN A 31 -12.68 -32.63 6.09
C ASN A 31 -13.14 -31.37 5.32
N ILE A 32 -12.52 -31.12 4.17
CA ILE A 32 -12.86 -30.04 3.24
C ILE A 32 -13.07 -30.67 1.85
N SER A 33 -14.04 -30.18 1.08
CA SER A 33 -14.24 -30.66 -0.29
C SER A 33 -12.96 -30.56 -1.15
N VAL A 34 -12.61 -31.66 -1.83
CA VAL A 34 -11.48 -31.70 -2.77
C VAL A 34 -11.67 -30.69 -3.91
N ASP A 35 -12.92 -30.49 -4.35
CA ASP A 35 -13.27 -29.54 -5.40
C ASP A 35 -12.98 -28.10 -4.96
N VAL A 36 -13.09 -27.80 -3.66
CA VAL A 36 -12.79 -26.48 -3.11
C VAL A 36 -11.28 -26.27 -3.00
N VAL A 37 -10.54 -27.18 -2.35
CA VAL A 37 -9.09 -26.99 -2.12
C VAL A 37 -8.23 -27.06 -3.40
N SER A 38 -8.78 -27.63 -4.47
CA SER A 38 -8.17 -27.68 -5.81
C SER A 38 -8.62 -26.55 -6.74
N SER A 39 -9.54 -25.69 -6.29
CA SER A 39 -10.05 -24.54 -7.03
C SER A 39 -9.55 -23.21 -6.46
N ASP A 40 -10.00 -22.10 -7.07
CA ASP A 40 -9.92 -20.79 -6.46
C ASP A 40 -10.98 -20.66 -5.35
N TYR A 41 -10.61 -21.13 -4.15
CA TYR A 41 -11.45 -21.04 -2.96
C TYR A 41 -11.66 -19.60 -2.45
N VAL A 42 -10.92 -18.60 -2.96
CA VAL A 42 -11.18 -17.19 -2.62
C VAL A 42 -12.43 -16.72 -3.36
N SER A 43 -12.49 -16.98 -4.67
CA SER A 43 -13.66 -16.69 -5.51
C SER A 43 -14.87 -17.58 -5.18
N ALA A 44 -14.65 -18.83 -4.77
CA ALA A 44 -15.73 -19.78 -4.45
C ALA A 44 -16.52 -19.44 -3.17
N LYS A 45 -16.08 -18.45 -2.37
CA LYS A 45 -16.78 -17.98 -1.16
C LYS A 45 -18.15 -17.37 -1.48
N ASP A 46 -18.31 -16.83 -2.68
CA ASP A 46 -19.55 -16.18 -3.13
C ASP A 46 -20.50 -17.16 -3.83
N THR A 47 -20.07 -18.40 -4.04
CA THR A 47 -20.90 -19.45 -4.65
C THR A 47 -21.66 -20.22 -3.57
N PRO A 48 -23.01 -20.17 -3.52
CA PRO A 48 -23.78 -20.72 -2.38
C PRO A 48 -23.52 -22.21 -2.07
N SER A 49 -23.25 -23.03 -3.09
CA SER A 49 -23.00 -24.47 -2.93
C SER A 49 -21.63 -24.81 -2.35
N SER A 50 -20.68 -23.89 -2.37
CA SER A 50 -19.30 -24.07 -1.87
C SER A 50 -18.90 -23.05 -0.81
N ALA A 51 -19.73 -22.03 -0.56
CA ALA A 51 -19.38 -20.86 0.24
C ALA A 51 -18.80 -21.21 1.62
N ARG A 52 -19.39 -22.19 2.31
CA ARG A 52 -18.93 -22.64 3.63
C ARG A 52 -17.52 -23.24 3.54
N ASP A 53 -17.36 -24.30 2.75
CA ASP A 53 -16.09 -24.99 2.60
C ASP A 53 -15.00 -24.07 2.04
N ALA A 54 -15.36 -23.14 1.15
CA ALA A 54 -14.47 -22.13 0.60
C ALA A 54 -13.97 -21.15 1.67
N LYS A 55 -14.82 -20.70 2.60
CA LYS A 55 -14.42 -19.85 3.73
C LYS A 55 -13.48 -20.58 4.69
N VAL A 56 -13.78 -21.85 4.97
CA VAL A 56 -12.91 -22.72 5.80
C VAL A 56 -11.56 -22.96 5.11
N ALA A 57 -11.57 -23.29 3.81
CA ALA A 57 -10.36 -23.48 3.03
C ALA A 57 -9.52 -22.19 2.96
N HIS A 58 -10.16 -21.04 2.77
CA HIS A 58 -9.47 -19.75 2.72
C HIS A 58 -8.83 -19.40 4.06
N ALA A 59 -9.56 -19.49 5.17
CA ALA A 59 -9.02 -19.24 6.51
C ALA A 59 -7.84 -20.16 6.83
N LEU A 60 -7.97 -21.46 6.54
CA LEU A 60 -6.90 -22.42 6.74
C LEU A 60 -5.69 -22.12 5.84
N ALA A 61 -5.91 -21.73 4.59
CA ALA A 61 -4.83 -21.37 3.68
C ALA A 61 -4.05 -20.15 4.18
N ARG A 62 -4.72 -19.07 4.64
CA ARG A 62 -4.06 -17.88 5.20
C ARG A 62 -3.17 -18.26 6.39
N SER A 63 -3.70 -19.05 7.31
CA SER A 63 -2.94 -19.53 8.47
C SER A 63 -1.77 -20.44 8.12
N LEU A 64 -1.95 -21.36 7.17
CA LEU A 64 -0.90 -22.29 6.76
C LEU A 64 0.28 -21.60 6.09
N VAL A 65 0.09 -20.45 5.43
CA VAL A 65 1.21 -19.70 4.83
C VAL A 65 2.23 -19.29 5.88
N ASN A 66 1.81 -18.97 7.11
CA ASN A 66 2.70 -18.62 8.21
C ASN A 66 3.52 -19.82 8.74
N GLU A 67 3.06 -21.05 8.46
CA GLU A 67 3.72 -22.29 8.86
C GLU A 67 4.70 -22.82 7.80
N LEU A 68 4.65 -22.25 6.58
CA LEU A 68 5.53 -22.68 5.50
C LEU A 68 6.93 -22.07 5.70
N PRO A 69 8.01 -22.87 5.62
CA PRO A 69 9.36 -22.35 5.66
C PRO A 69 9.68 -21.54 4.40
N THR A 70 10.61 -20.59 4.51
CA THR A 70 11.08 -19.79 3.37
C THR A 70 11.67 -20.65 2.25
N ASN A 71 12.32 -21.77 2.59
CA ASN A 71 12.93 -22.67 1.60
C ASN A 71 12.22 -24.02 1.54
N PHE A 72 12.07 -24.53 0.33
CA PHE A 72 11.47 -25.85 0.07
C PHE A 72 12.20 -27.01 0.76
N VAL A 73 13.52 -26.92 0.91
CA VAL A 73 14.34 -27.98 1.53
C VAL A 73 14.08 -28.15 3.03
N ASP A 74 13.50 -27.13 3.66
CA ASP A 74 13.19 -27.10 5.09
C ASP A 74 11.74 -27.55 5.38
N LEU A 75 11.00 -28.00 4.35
CA LEU A 75 9.63 -28.50 4.51
C LEU A 75 9.62 -29.80 5.32
N ASP A 76 8.99 -29.73 6.50
CA ASP A 76 8.67 -30.88 7.33
C ASP A 76 7.18 -31.21 7.22
N GLY A 77 6.87 -32.27 6.47
CA GLY A 77 5.49 -32.70 6.26
C GLY A 77 4.74 -33.11 7.53
N GLU A 78 5.44 -33.62 8.56
CA GLU A 78 4.79 -34.07 9.79
C GLU A 78 4.50 -32.90 10.74
N SER A 79 5.43 -31.94 10.83
CA SER A 79 5.18 -30.68 11.52
C SER A 79 4.01 -29.93 10.87
N LEU A 80 3.99 -29.82 9.54
CA LEU A 80 2.89 -29.20 8.80
C LEU A 80 1.55 -29.90 9.02
N ARG A 81 1.54 -31.24 9.08
CA ARG A 81 0.32 -32.03 9.40
C ARG A 81 -0.20 -31.70 10.80
N THR A 82 0.71 -31.53 11.76
CA THR A 82 0.35 -31.20 13.15
C THR A 82 -0.22 -29.79 13.23
N SER A 83 0.45 -28.81 12.63
CA SER A 83 -0.02 -27.42 12.55
C SER A 83 -1.37 -27.35 11.82
N SER A 84 -1.51 -28.00 10.66
CA SER A 84 -2.75 -27.95 9.87
C SER A 84 -3.95 -28.49 10.63
N ASN A 85 -3.79 -29.59 11.35
CA ASN A 85 -4.87 -30.19 12.13
C ASN A 85 -5.24 -29.33 13.36
N SER A 86 -4.25 -28.71 14.00
CA SER A 86 -4.46 -27.81 15.14
C SER A 86 -5.21 -26.56 14.70
N ILE A 87 -4.77 -25.93 13.61
CA ILE A 87 -5.42 -24.76 13.00
C ILE A 87 -6.83 -25.13 12.53
N LYS A 88 -7.01 -26.25 11.84
CA LYS A 88 -8.33 -26.70 11.38
C LYS A 88 -9.31 -26.92 12.54
N THR A 89 -8.84 -27.50 13.64
CA THR A 89 -9.67 -27.67 14.85
C THR A 89 -10.10 -26.33 15.44
N ALA A 90 -9.21 -25.33 15.45
CA ALA A 90 -9.53 -23.98 15.91
C ALA A 90 -10.53 -23.28 14.98
N ILE A 91 -10.34 -23.39 13.66
CA ILE A 91 -11.27 -22.89 12.64
C ILE A 91 -12.66 -23.49 12.81
N ASP A 92 -12.77 -24.81 12.93
CA ASP A 92 -14.05 -25.49 13.11
C ASP A 92 -14.74 -25.05 14.41
N SER A 93 -13.97 -24.88 15.49
CA SER A 93 -14.50 -24.42 16.78
C SER A 93 -15.04 -22.98 16.69
N TYR A 94 -14.31 -22.10 16.00
CA TYR A 94 -14.71 -20.72 15.77
C TYR A 94 -15.92 -20.62 14.84
N GLU A 95 -15.94 -21.36 13.73
CA GLU A 95 -17.06 -21.46 12.80
C GLU A 95 -18.34 -21.90 13.52
N ASN A 96 -18.26 -22.96 14.33
CA ASN A 96 -19.43 -23.46 15.07
C ASN A 96 -19.98 -22.46 16.08
N SER A 97 -19.14 -21.54 16.58
CA SER A 97 -19.53 -20.55 17.58
C SER A 97 -20.02 -19.24 16.95
N ASN A 98 -19.49 -18.85 15.79
CA ASN A 98 -19.66 -17.51 15.20
C ASN A 98 -20.20 -17.53 13.75
N GLY A 99 -20.44 -18.71 13.17
CA GLY A 99 -20.83 -18.88 11.77
C GLY A 99 -19.65 -18.80 10.80
N ALA A 100 -19.83 -19.29 9.57
CA ALA A 100 -18.76 -19.33 8.56
C ALA A 100 -18.36 -17.94 8.03
N ASP A 101 -19.23 -16.94 8.10
CA ASP A 101 -18.96 -15.59 7.58
C ASP A 101 -17.88 -14.86 8.38
N SER A 102 -17.82 -15.10 9.69
CA SER A 102 -16.82 -14.50 10.58
C SER A 102 -15.40 -15.01 10.34
N LEU A 103 -15.23 -16.13 9.62
CA LEU A 103 -13.89 -16.61 9.23
C LEU A 103 -13.15 -15.63 8.30
N ASN A 104 -13.85 -14.75 7.58
CA ASN A 104 -13.18 -13.76 6.73
C ASN A 104 -12.46 -12.68 7.53
N THR A 105 -12.90 -12.41 8.77
CA THR A 105 -12.43 -11.30 9.60
C THR A 105 -11.38 -11.69 10.62
N VAL A 106 -10.98 -12.98 10.68
CA VAL A 106 -9.96 -13.45 11.63
C VAL A 106 -8.93 -14.37 10.95
N ASP A 107 -7.68 -14.25 11.39
CA ASP A 107 -6.61 -15.18 11.09
C ASP A 107 -6.31 -16.04 12.30
N PHE A 108 -5.87 -17.28 12.05
CA PHE A 108 -5.50 -18.21 13.09
C PHE A 108 -3.99 -18.36 13.11
N VAL A 109 -3.36 -17.98 14.22
CA VAL A 109 -1.91 -17.97 14.38
C VAL A 109 -1.50 -19.06 15.37
N LEU A 110 -0.58 -19.92 14.96
CA LEU A 110 -0.02 -20.94 15.84
C LEU A 110 1.17 -20.37 16.61
N ASN A 111 0.99 -20.20 17.91
CA ASN A 111 2.02 -19.76 18.84
C ASN A 111 2.50 -20.96 19.67
N GLY A 112 3.48 -21.68 19.16
CA GLY A 112 3.95 -22.94 19.74
C GLY A 112 2.90 -24.05 19.56
N ALA A 113 2.23 -24.44 20.65
CA ALA A 113 1.18 -25.47 20.62
C ALA A 113 -0.25 -24.89 20.68
N THR A 114 -0.39 -23.57 20.80
CA THR A 114 -1.67 -22.90 20.98
C THR A 114 -2.04 -22.13 19.73
N VAL A 115 -3.27 -22.32 19.24
CA VAL A 115 -3.82 -21.51 18.15
C VAL A 115 -4.61 -20.34 18.75
N THR A 116 -4.22 -19.12 18.44
CA THR A 116 -4.97 -17.89 18.74
C THR A 116 -5.65 -17.37 17.49
N ASN A 117 -6.71 -16.58 17.64
CA ASN A 117 -7.27 -15.81 16.54
C ASN A 117 -6.92 -14.33 16.70
N GLU A 118 -6.68 -13.67 15.57
CA GLU A 118 -6.36 -12.26 15.47
C GLU A 118 -7.26 -11.64 14.40
N THR A 119 -7.73 -10.41 14.61
CA THR A 119 -8.54 -9.70 13.62
C THR A 119 -7.72 -9.47 12.35
N VAL A 120 -8.29 -9.81 11.19
CA VAL A 120 -7.69 -9.48 9.90
C VAL A 120 -7.79 -7.99 9.66
N ILE A 121 -6.66 -7.34 9.42
CA ILE A 121 -6.63 -5.96 8.96
C ILE A 121 -6.92 -5.97 7.45
N SER A 122 -8.16 -5.66 7.08
CA SER A 122 -8.65 -5.74 5.68
C SER A 122 -8.43 -4.46 4.87
N ASP A 123 -8.20 -3.34 5.53
CA ASP A 123 -8.17 -2.02 4.92
C ASP A 123 -7.28 -1.06 5.72
N LEU A 124 -6.88 0.03 5.06
CA LEU A 124 -6.02 1.04 5.64
C LEU A 124 -6.64 1.70 6.88
N LYS A 125 -7.97 1.85 6.94
CA LYS A 125 -8.66 2.47 8.10
C LYS A 125 -8.43 1.64 9.35
N SER A 126 -8.73 0.35 9.26
CA SER A 126 -8.55 -0.63 10.33
C SER A 126 -7.08 -0.74 10.74
N TYR A 127 -6.14 -0.58 9.80
CA TYR A 127 -4.71 -0.54 10.09
C TYR A 127 -4.30 0.69 10.90
N LEU A 128 -4.73 1.88 10.48
CA LEU A 128 -4.31 3.14 11.09
C LEU A 128 -4.92 3.36 12.47
N VAL A 129 -6.20 3.02 12.64
CA VAL A 129 -6.95 3.20 13.89
C VAL A 129 -6.68 2.05 14.85
N GLY A 130 -6.76 0.81 14.36
CA GLY A 130 -6.65 -0.41 15.17
C GLY A 130 -7.81 -0.63 16.15
N ASP A 131 -7.77 -1.72 16.91
CA ASP A 131 -8.74 -2.03 17.97
C ASP A 131 -8.54 -1.18 19.25
N SER A 132 -7.45 -0.42 19.30
CA SER A 132 -7.06 0.49 20.38
C SER A 132 -6.26 1.65 19.79
N PRO A 133 -6.20 2.83 20.45
CA PRO A 133 -5.50 4.00 19.91
C PRO A 133 -4.07 3.65 19.50
N THR A 134 -3.85 3.56 18.18
CA THR A 134 -2.56 3.17 17.62
C THR A 134 -1.71 4.43 17.46
N ARG A 135 -0.56 4.45 18.14
CA ARG A 135 0.39 5.57 18.04
C ARG A 135 1.50 5.26 17.06
N TRP A 136 1.49 5.97 15.95
CA TRP A 136 2.53 5.94 14.94
C TRP A 136 3.65 6.88 15.35
N HIS A 137 4.88 6.38 15.35
CA HIS A 137 6.05 7.19 15.73
C HIS A 137 6.90 7.42 14.50
N PHE A 138 7.29 8.67 14.27
CA PHE A 138 8.13 9.05 13.15
C PHE A 138 9.22 10.01 13.62
N VAL A 139 10.38 9.90 13.00
CA VAL A 139 11.54 10.73 13.26
C VAL A 139 12.13 11.14 11.93
N SER A 140 12.63 12.37 11.84
CA SER A 140 13.37 12.79 10.66
C SER A 140 14.53 11.83 10.39
N MET A 141 14.67 11.37 9.15
CA MET A 141 15.82 10.55 8.75
C MET A 141 17.11 11.39 8.66
N ASN A 142 17.01 12.72 8.72
CA ASN A 142 18.15 13.62 8.84
C ASN A 142 18.51 13.78 10.32
N THR A 143 19.73 13.41 10.67
CA THR A 143 20.20 13.38 12.06
C THR A 143 20.22 14.77 12.73
N SER A 144 20.46 15.84 11.98
CA SER A 144 20.45 17.20 12.51
C SER A 144 19.03 17.62 12.90
N TYR A 145 18.05 17.36 12.03
CA TYR A 145 16.65 17.65 12.31
C TYR A 145 16.09 16.74 13.40
N ALA A 146 16.37 15.44 13.35
CA ALA A 146 15.96 14.49 14.40
C ALA A 146 16.43 14.91 15.81
N THR A 147 17.64 15.47 15.92
CA THR A 147 18.19 15.94 17.21
C THR A 147 17.45 17.16 17.74
N GLY A 148 16.97 18.06 16.86
CA GLY A 148 16.26 19.27 17.25
C GLY A 148 14.75 19.07 17.41
N GLU A 149 14.14 18.25 16.56
CA GLU A 149 12.69 18.06 16.44
C GLU A 149 12.17 16.89 17.28
N GLY A 150 13.04 15.92 17.61
CA GLY A 150 12.66 14.75 18.39
C GLY A 150 11.80 13.75 17.61
N VAL A 151 11.10 12.91 18.36
CA VAL A 151 10.15 11.93 17.82
C VAL A 151 8.77 12.56 17.79
N PHE A 152 8.13 12.48 16.63
CA PHE A 152 6.75 12.86 16.46
C PHE A 152 5.85 11.63 16.61
N MET A 153 4.62 11.86 17.05
CA MET A 153 3.59 10.85 17.21
C MET A 153 2.35 11.24 16.41
N ILE A 154 1.68 10.28 15.78
CA ILE A 154 0.33 10.43 15.21
C ILE A 154 -0.59 9.41 15.85
N GLU A 155 -1.78 9.83 16.25
CA GLU A 155 -2.87 8.96 16.70
C GLU A 155 -4.07 9.18 15.76
N PHE A 156 -4.56 8.11 15.12
CA PHE A 156 -5.72 8.17 14.22
C PHE A 156 -7.00 7.74 14.96
N GLY A 157 -8.04 8.54 14.84
CA GLY A 157 -9.41 8.26 15.25
C GLY A 157 -10.32 7.97 14.04
N GLU A 158 -11.64 7.97 14.26
CA GLU A 158 -12.58 7.54 13.22
C GLU A 158 -12.67 8.46 12.01
N ASP A 159 -12.41 9.76 12.12
CA ASP A 159 -12.32 10.70 10.97
C ASP A 159 -11.27 11.80 11.21
N THR A 160 -10.51 11.69 12.30
CA THR A 160 -9.56 12.71 12.74
C THR A 160 -8.24 12.09 13.14
N TYR A 161 -7.16 12.86 13.08
CA TYR A 161 -5.88 12.48 13.66
C TYR A 161 -5.31 13.60 14.51
N ASP A 162 -4.52 13.20 15.49
CA ASP A 162 -3.80 14.08 16.40
C ASP A 162 -2.30 13.89 16.19
N ILE A 163 -1.53 14.99 16.17
CA ILE A 163 -0.07 14.95 16.06
C ILE A 163 0.53 15.45 17.38
N ALA A 164 1.61 14.82 17.83
CA ALA A 164 2.41 15.32 18.92
C ALA A 164 3.89 15.44 18.59
N GLN A 165 4.52 16.45 19.17
CA GLN A 165 5.97 16.61 19.23
C GLN A 165 6.39 16.73 20.71
N GLY A 166 7.01 15.67 21.24
CA GLY A 166 7.21 15.57 22.70
C GLY A 166 5.89 15.47 23.46
N ASP A 167 5.69 16.34 24.47
CA ASP A 167 4.46 16.38 25.29
C ASP A 167 3.37 17.31 24.71
N ALA A 168 3.68 18.04 23.63
CA ALA A 168 2.74 18.97 23.00
C ALA A 168 1.93 18.26 21.92
N TRP A 169 0.60 18.38 22.01
CA TRP A 169 -0.36 17.77 21.07
C TRP A 169 -1.13 18.85 20.30
N GLU A 170 -1.29 18.60 19.01
CA GLU A 170 -2.19 19.27 18.09
C GLU A 170 -3.34 18.31 17.78
N TYR A 171 -4.57 18.77 18.03
CA TYR A 171 -5.75 17.91 18.04
C TYR A 171 -6.74 18.25 16.93
N GLY A 172 -7.44 17.22 16.44
CA GLY A 172 -8.66 17.38 15.65
C GLY A 172 -8.43 17.72 14.17
N ASN A 173 -7.31 17.29 13.60
CA ASN A 173 -7.10 17.37 12.15
C ASN A 173 -8.00 16.34 11.46
N SER A 174 -8.56 16.65 10.30
CA SER A 174 -9.41 15.72 9.55
C SER A 174 -8.63 14.91 8.53
N TYR A 175 -9.10 13.70 8.27
CA TYR A 175 -8.64 12.89 7.17
C TYR A 175 -9.75 12.01 6.63
N SER A 176 -9.61 11.56 5.39
CA SER A 176 -10.45 10.55 4.76
C SER A 176 -9.59 9.42 4.18
N ILE A 177 -10.23 8.31 3.81
CA ILE A 177 -9.59 7.20 3.13
C ILE A 177 -10.43 6.86 1.90
N ASP A 178 -9.79 6.76 0.74
CA ASP A 178 -10.36 6.17 -0.47
C ASP A 178 -9.55 4.91 -0.83
N GLY A 179 -10.18 3.74 -0.76
CA GLY A 179 -9.49 2.46 -0.92
C GLY A 179 -8.32 2.29 0.07
N ASN A 180 -7.09 2.38 -0.46
CA ASN A 180 -5.84 2.28 0.30
C ASN A 180 -5.07 3.62 0.36
N ASP A 181 -5.73 4.72 0.05
CA ASP A 181 -5.13 6.06 0.04
C ASP A 181 -5.56 6.83 1.28
N LEU A 182 -4.59 7.35 2.03
CA LEU A 182 -4.82 8.27 3.13
C LEU A 182 -4.88 9.69 2.58
N ILE A 183 -6.03 10.34 2.70
CA ILE A 183 -6.26 11.72 2.25
C ILE A 183 -6.35 12.60 3.49
N VAL A 184 -5.46 13.58 3.62
CA VAL A 184 -5.52 14.57 4.71
C VAL A 184 -6.08 15.86 4.12
N ASP A 185 -7.28 16.25 4.55
CA ASP A 185 -7.92 17.48 4.07
C ASP A 185 -7.05 18.69 4.43
N GLY A 186 -6.72 19.52 3.44
CA GLY A 186 -6.09 20.82 3.68
C GLY A 186 -4.58 20.88 3.55
N ALA A 187 -3.93 19.94 2.85
CA ALA A 187 -2.59 20.22 2.33
C ALA A 187 -2.68 20.92 0.97
N ASP A 188 -3.43 22.02 0.91
CA ASP A 188 -3.47 22.89 -0.26
C ASP A 188 -2.05 23.36 -0.56
N PHE A 189 -1.72 23.44 -1.84
CA PHE A 189 -0.58 24.24 -2.22
C PHE A 189 -0.80 25.67 -1.74
N THR A 190 0.19 26.21 -1.03
CA THR A 190 0.18 27.62 -0.61
C THR A 190 1.07 28.42 -1.54
N ARG A 191 0.68 29.67 -1.78
CA ARG A 191 1.48 30.59 -2.59
C ARG A 191 2.90 30.75 -2.02
N GLU A 192 3.05 30.75 -0.70
CA GLU A 192 4.36 30.79 -0.02
C GLU A 192 5.27 29.61 -0.42
N LYS A 193 4.72 28.45 -0.78
CA LYS A 193 5.50 27.27 -1.17
C LYS A 193 6.25 27.46 -2.50
N PHE A 194 5.69 28.24 -3.40
CA PHE A 194 6.19 28.42 -4.76
C PHE A 194 6.76 29.81 -4.98
N GLU A 195 6.11 30.85 -4.50
CA GLU A 195 6.46 32.23 -4.80
C GLU A 195 7.93 32.56 -4.51
N GLY A 196 8.65 32.97 -5.55
CA GLY A 196 10.07 33.31 -5.52
C GLY A 196 11.02 32.11 -5.38
N LYS A 197 10.51 30.88 -5.49
CA LYS A 197 11.29 29.64 -5.30
C LYS A 197 11.44 28.89 -6.63
N THR A 198 12.52 28.13 -6.69
CA THR A 198 12.82 27.19 -7.77
C THR A 198 12.60 25.77 -7.28
N TRP A 199 11.90 24.98 -8.08
CA TRP A 199 11.65 23.57 -7.87
C TRP A 199 12.12 22.77 -9.08
N HIS A 200 12.76 21.63 -8.82
CA HIS A 200 13.23 20.70 -9.83
C HIS A 200 12.23 19.54 -9.90
N PHE A 201 11.39 19.56 -10.92
CA PHE A 201 10.37 18.56 -11.18
C PHE A 201 10.99 17.38 -11.93
N ILE A 202 10.71 16.18 -11.45
CA ILE A 202 11.04 14.91 -12.07
C ILE A 202 9.70 14.29 -12.46
N ILE A 203 9.48 14.20 -13.77
CA ILE A 203 8.22 13.73 -14.36
C ILE A 203 8.52 12.64 -15.40
N ASP A 204 7.54 11.80 -15.71
CA ASP A 204 7.65 10.81 -16.78
C ASP A 204 7.03 11.39 -18.06
N ASP A 205 7.85 11.69 -19.07
CA ASP A 205 7.44 12.24 -20.37
C ASP A 205 7.08 11.13 -21.39
N SER A 206 6.97 9.89 -20.92
CA SER A 206 6.67 8.78 -21.82
C SER A 206 5.25 8.85 -22.37
N GLN A 207 5.13 8.58 -23.67
CA GLN A 207 3.83 8.33 -24.31
C GLN A 207 3.45 6.84 -24.36
N THR A 208 4.21 6.01 -23.64
CA THR A 208 4.12 4.55 -23.69
C THR A 208 4.38 3.98 -22.30
N GLN A 209 4.29 2.66 -22.14
CA GLN A 209 4.65 1.99 -20.88
C GLN A 209 6.18 1.92 -20.63
N THR A 210 6.99 2.52 -21.50
CA THR A 210 8.44 2.62 -21.30
C THR A 210 8.73 3.96 -20.66
N PRO A 211 9.20 4.01 -19.39
CA PRO A 211 9.45 5.26 -18.69
C PRO A 211 10.45 6.15 -19.44
N ASP A 212 10.16 7.45 -19.48
CA ASP A 212 11.02 8.48 -20.07
C ASP A 212 11.16 9.65 -19.09
N PRO A 213 12.01 9.51 -18.05
CA PRO A 213 12.08 10.50 -16.99
C PRO A 213 12.72 11.82 -17.48
N MET A 214 12.04 12.92 -17.20
CA MET A 214 12.40 14.28 -17.54
C MET A 214 12.65 15.12 -16.27
N LEU A 215 13.65 16.00 -16.34
CA LEU A 215 13.96 16.99 -15.31
C LEU A 215 13.61 18.39 -15.80
N LEU A 216 12.68 19.06 -15.12
CA LEU A 216 12.36 20.47 -15.34
C LEU A 216 12.82 21.30 -14.14
N GLU A 217 13.47 22.43 -14.37
CA GLU A 217 13.77 23.42 -13.34
C GLU A 217 12.80 24.60 -13.50
N ILE A 218 11.84 24.73 -12.59
CA ILE A 218 10.76 25.72 -12.66
C ILE A 218 10.93 26.74 -11.54
N THR A 219 11.06 28.01 -11.91
CA THR A 219 11.04 29.14 -10.98
C THR A 219 9.67 29.81 -11.02
N PHE A 220 9.01 29.92 -9.87
CA PHE A 220 7.67 30.47 -9.74
C PHE A 220 7.76 31.93 -9.30
N ASN A 221 7.58 32.86 -10.23
CA ASN A 221 7.71 34.29 -9.95
C ASN A 221 6.46 34.84 -9.25
N ALA A 222 6.65 35.84 -8.38
CA ALA A 222 5.57 36.46 -7.58
C ALA A 222 4.46 37.12 -8.41
N ASN A 223 4.75 37.48 -9.66
CA ASN A 223 3.78 38.03 -10.60
C ASN A 223 2.86 36.97 -11.25
N GLY A 224 2.97 35.69 -10.86
CA GLY A 224 2.21 34.59 -11.46
C GLY A 224 2.82 34.02 -12.75
N SER A 225 4.05 34.41 -13.12
CA SER A 225 4.77 33.80 -14.25
C SER A 225 5.71 32.69 -13.80
N THR A 226 6.03 31.76 -14.69
CA THR A 226 7.07 30.75 -14.49
C THR A 226 8.26 31.01 -15.42
N SER A 227 9.44 30.58 -14.98
CA SER A 227 10.62 30.41 -15.85
C SER A 227 11.05 28.95 -15.75
N THR A 228 10.92 28.23 -16.85
CA THR A 228 11.17 26.78 -16.92
C THR A 228 12.43 26.53 -17.74
N ILE A 229 13.36 25.78 -17.17
CA ILE A 229 14.56 25.30 -17.86
C ILE A 229 14.43 23.80 -18.06
N TYR A 230 14.54 23.37 -19.32
CA TYR A 230 14.63 21.97 -19.72
C TYR A 230 15.83 21.77 -20.65
N GLY A 231 16.82 21.00 -20.19
CA GLY A 231 18.09 20.84 -20.91
C GLY A 231 18.81 22.17 -21.13
N ASN A 232 18.86 22.65 -22.38
CA ASN A 232 19.44 23.94 -22.76
C ASN A 232 18.38 24.98 -23.20
N SER A 233 17.11 24.64 -23.07
CA SER A 233 15.97 25.49 -23.44
C SER A 233 15.47 26.23 -22.20
N GLU A 234 15.03 27.47 -22.41
CA GLU A 234 14.35 28.27 -21.39
C GLU A 234 13.02 28.76 -21.96
N GLU A 235 11.95 28.53 -21.20
CA GLU A 235 10.58 28.83 -21.56
C GLU A 235 9.91 29.62 -20.44
N THR A 236 8.88 30.39 -20.78
CA THR A 236 8.11 31.19 -19.82
C THR A 236 6.65 30.85 -19.91
N GLY A 237 6.04 30.60 -18.76
CA GLY A 237 4.63 30.28 -18.65
C GLY A 237 3.94 31.09 -17.55
N THR A 238 2.80 30.58 -17.10
CA THR A 238 2.09 31.11 -15.93
C THR A 238 1.80 30.01 -14.93
N TRP A 239 1.57 30.41 -13.67
CA TRP A 239 1.12 29.50 -12.64
C TRP A 239 0.06 30.17 -11.77
N ASP A 240 -0.83 29.34 -11.25
CA ASP A 240 -1.78 29.76 -10.22
C ASP A 240 -2.10 28.59 -9.28
N LEU A 241 -2.79 28.93 -8.19
CA LEU A 241 -3.33 27.97 -7.24
C LEU A 241 -4.85 28.09 -7.26
N SER A 242 -5.52 27.13 -7.89
CA SER A 242 -6.98 27.06 -7.98
C SER A 242 -7.46 25.79 -7.27
N ASP A 243 -8.49 25.92 -6.43
CA ASP A 243 -9.09 24.79 -5.69
C ASP A 243 -8.08 23.93 -4.90
N GLY A 244 -6.98 24.54 -4.42
CA GLY A 244 -5.92 23.87 -3.65
C GLY A 244 -4.84 23.20 -4.52
N ASN A 245 -5.02 23.14 -5.83
CA ASN A 245 -4.11 22.52 -6.80
C ASN A 245 -3.15 23.52 -7.44
N LEU A 246 -2.01 23.02 -7.92
CA LEU A 246 -1.04 23.79 -8.68
C LEU A 246 -1.34 23.65 -10.16
N THR A 247 -1.60 24.77 -10.82
CA THR A 247 -1.75 24.83 -12.28
C THR A 247 -0.52 25.49 -12.89
N ILE A 248 0.07 24.87 -13.90
CA ILE A 248 1.17 25.41 -14.71
C ILE A 248 0.73 25.41 -16.17
N ASP A 249 0.74 26.59 -16.79
CA ASP A 249 0.53 26.77 -18.24
C ASP A 249 1.88 27.13 -18.85
N ASP A 250 2.35 26.33 -19.80
CA ASP A 250 3.66 26.51 -20.44
C ASP A 250 3.70 27.63 -21.50
N GLY A 251 2.55 28.24 -21.81
CA GLY A 251 2.38 29.26 -22.83
C GLY A 251 2.31 28.73 -24.26
N ALA A 252 2.43 27.41 -24.47
CA ALA A 252 2.25 26.73 -25.74
C ALA A 252 0.84 26.13 -25.91
N GLY A 253 0.01 26.23 -24.86
CA GLY A 253 -1.37 25.75 -24.84
C GLY A 253 -1.55 24.44 -24.06
N ASP A 254 -0.48 23.93 -23.44
CA ASP A 254 -0.51 22.78 -22.55
C ASP A 254 -0.59 23.26 -21.10
N VAL A 255 -1.59 22.74 -20.38
CA VAL A 255 -1.83 23.07 -18.97
C VAL A 255 -1.70 21.81 -18.15
N ALA A 256 -0.80 21.83 -17.17
CA ALA A 256 -0.64 20.76 -16.21
C ALA A 256 -1.25 21.17 -14.87
N GLU A 257 -2.16 20.34 -14.35
CA GLU A 257 -2.73 20.49 -13.02
C GLU A 257 -2.19 19.41 -12.09
N PHE A 258 -1.69 19.82 -10.94
CA PHE A 258 -1.12 18.93 -9.94
C PHE A 258 -1.90 19.02 -8.63
N SER A 259 -2.24 17.88 -8.06
CA SER A 259 -2.71 17.78 -6.69
C SER A 259 -1.63 17.28 -5.75
N TYR A 260 -1.85 17.56 -4.48
CA TYR A 260 -0.96 17.21 -3.39
C TYR A 260 -1.05 15.71 -3.07
N VAL A 261 0.10 15.05 -2.85
CA VAL A 261 0.16 13.68 -2.28
C VAL A 261 0.99 13.67 -0.99
N LEU A 262 2.24 14.17 -1.04
CA LEU A 262 3.12 14.23 0.13
C LEU A 262 4.08 15.42 0.03
N ASN A 263 4.33 16.11 1.15
CA ASN A 263 5.16 17.31 1.16
C ASN A 263 6.08 17.37 2.38
N SER A 264 7.27 17.90 2.12
CA SER A 264 8.26 18.33 3.11
C SER A 264 8.83 19.69 2.67
N SER A 265 9.62 20.36 3.49
CA SER A 265 10.23 21.64 3.10
C SER A 265 10.99 21.59 1.78
N HIS A 266 11.57 20.43 1.41
CA HIS A 266 12.48 20.28 0.26
C HIS A 266 12.10 19.22 -0.77
N LEU A 267 11.03 18.44 -0.54
CA LEU A 267 10.58 17.37 -1.43
C LEU A 267 9.05 17.35 -1.47
N MET A 268 8.48 17.21 -2.66
CA MET A 268 7.05 17.07 -2.91
C MET A 268 6.80 15.87 -3.81
N VAL A 269 5.78 15.08 -3.47
CA VAL A 269 5.17 14.07 -4.33
C VAL A 269 3.79 14.61 -4.69
N MET A 270 3.48 14.58 -5.97
CA MET A 270 2.29 15.19 -6.56
C MET A 270 1.69 14.22 -7.57
N ILE A 271 0.40 14.40 -7.84
CA ILE A 271 -0.35 13.64 -8.85
C ILE A 271 -0.79 14.62 -9.95
N GLU A 272 -0.54 14.28 -11.21
CA GLU A 272 -1.01 15.07 -12.35
C GLU A 272 -2.46 14.69 -12.68
N LEU A 273 -3.37 15.67 -12.65
CA LEU A 273 -4.82 15.45 -12.73
C LEU A 273 -5.37 15.43 -14.16
N ASP A 274 -4.63 15.95 -15.15
CA ASP A 274 -5.14 16.17 -16.53
C ASP A 274 -4.52 15.23 -17.59
N ARG A 275 -3.88 14.13 -17.18
CA ARG A 275 -3.44 13.11 -18.15
C ARG A 275 -4.59 12.19 -18.52
N ASP A 276 -5.31 12.57 -19.57
CA ASP A 276 -6.30 11.76 -20.27
C ASP A 276 -5.63 10.61 -21.08
N PHE A 277 -4.84 9.77 -20.39
CA PHE A 277 -4.21 8.58 -20.96
C PHE A 277 -5.23 7.45 -21.03
N ASN A 278 -6.12 7.48 -22.03
CA ASN A 278 -6.85 6.31 -22.54
C ASN A 278 -7.39 5.33 -21.44
N GLY A 279 -7.89 5.88 -20.32
CA GLY A 279 -8.51 5.13 -19.22
C GLY A 279 -7.63 4.65 -18.04
N SER A 280 -6.34 5.01 -17.93
CA SER A 280 -5.47 4.66 -16.78
C SER A 280 -4.08 5.28 -17.00
N VAL A 281 -3.41 6.04 -16.11
CA VAL A 281 -3.26 5.98 -14.65
C VAL A 281 -2.84 7.39 -14.20
N ASP A 282 -3.22 7.80 -13.01
CA ASP A 282 -2.62 8.92 -12.28
C ASP A 282 -1.09 8.92 -12.40
N ALA A 283 -0.51 9.99 -12.97
CA ALA A 283 0.94 10.11 -13.12
C ALA A 283 1.52 10.83 -11.91
N TYR A 284 2.36 10.12 -11.14
CA TYR A 284 3.06 10.73 -10.02
C TYR A 284 4.27 11.53 -10.49
N SER A 285 4.36 12.74 -9.97
CA SER A 285 5.47 13.66 -10.17
C SER A 285 6.20 13.90 -8.85
N LEU A 286 7.52 14.07 -8.92
CA LEU A 286 8.34 14.43 -7.77
C LEU A 286 8.92 15.82 -7.99
N ALA A 287 8.96 16.69 -6.98
CA ALA A 287 9.65 17.96 -7.06
C ALA A 287 10.55 18.19 -5.85
N THR A 288 11.75 18.73 -6.06
CA THR A 288 12.67 19.08 -4.97
C THR A 288 13.37 20.42 -5.20
N GLN A 289 13.69 21.13 -4.12
CA GLN A 289 14.53 22.33 -4.20
C GLN A 289 16.02 22.01 -4.35
N ASP A 290 16.43 20.75 -4.16
CA ASP A 290 17.81 20.31 -4.32
C ASP A 290 18.07 19.77 -5.73
N LYS A 291 18.75 20.58 -6.55
CA LYS A 291 19.14 20.24 -7.92
C LYS A 291 19.95 18.95 -8.02
N ASN A 292 20.88 18.73 -7.09
CA ASN A 292 21.77 17.58 -7.13
C ASN A 292 21.00 16.29 -6.80
N LEU A 293 20.06 16.38 -5.84
CA LEU A 293 19.16 15.28 -5.55
C LEU A 293 18.29 14.95 -6.78
N ALA A 294 17.70 15.98 -7.40
CA ALA A 294 16.84 15.79 -8.57
C ALA A 294 17.58 15.09 -9.71
N GLN A 295 18.77 15.59 -10.06
CA GLN A 295 19.62 15.00 -11.09
C GLN A 295 20.02 13.56 -10.75
N SER A 296 20.39 13.30 -9.48
CA SER A 296 20.75 11.95 -9.05
C SER A 296 19.62 10.95 -9.18
N ILE A 297 18.36 11.37 -9.08
CA ILE A 297 17.19 10.48 -9.24
C ILE A 297 17.04 10.13 -10.73
N VAL A 298 17.06 11.13 -11.61
CA VAL A 298 16.97 10.93 -13.06
C VAL A 298 18.12 10.05 -13.58
N ASP A 299 19.36 10.32 -13.17
CA ASP A 299 20.54 9.54 -13.55
C ASP A 299 20.47 8.05 -13.14
N LYS A 300 19.69 7.74 -12.10
CA LYS A 300 19.46 6.36 -11.65
C LYS A 300 18.29 5.69 -12.36
N TRP A 301 17.31 6.46 -12.82
CA TRP A 301 16.14 5.97 -13.52
C TRP A 301 16.49 5.56 -14.96
N VAL A 302 17.40 6.28 -15.62
CA VAL A 302 17.83 6.02 -17.00
C VAL A 302 18.90 4.90 -17.11
N LYS A 303 19.14 4.11 -16.05
CA LYS A 303 20.08 2.98 -16.04
C LYS A 303 19.40 1.64 -16.17
#